data_AF-A0A0S3SSM3-F1
#
_entry.id   AF-A0A0S3SSM3-F1
#
_cell.length_a   1.000
_cell.length_b   1.000
_cell.length_c   1.000
_cell.angle_alpha   90.00
_cell.angle_beta   90.00
_cell.angle_gamma   90.00
#
_symmetry.space_group_name_H-M   'P 1'
#
loop_
_entity.id
_entity.type
_entity.pdbx_description
1 polymer ?
#
loop_
_entity_poly.entity_id
_entity_poly.type
_entity_poly.pdbx_seq_one_letter_code
_entity_poly.pdbx_strand_id
1 'polypeptide(L)'
;PCVNCLNARKLNATDIREHLICDDFIRSYTTWIWHGELTDFPTVSPTENVYDSTMDMEDQAEEDNLEDMICDVGVEAFAQAHVYETMSTDAETPLYAGSTKFTRLSAVLRLMNLKASNG
;
A
#
# COMPACT_ATOMS: atom_id res chain seq x y z
N PRO A 1 -8.63 -4.17 -10.23
CA PRO A 1 -7.62 -5.18 -10.60
C PRO A 1 -8.31 -6.41 -11.21
N CYS A 2 -7.67 -7.09 -12.15
CA CYS A 2 -8.21 -8.34 -12.72
C CYS A 2 -8.28 -9.45 -11.66
N VAL A 3 -9.35 -10.25 -11.66
CA VAL A 3 -9.58 -11.37 -10.71
C VAL A 3 -8.44 -12.40 -10.75
N ASN A 4 -7.95 -12.73 -11.93
CA ASN A 4 -6.95 -13.80 -12.08
C ASN A 4 -5.52 -13.33 -11.80
N CYS A 5 -5.16 -12.10 -12.21
CA CYS A 5 -3.77 -11.66 -12.14
C CYS A 5 -3.48 -10.60 -11.10
N LEU A 6 -4.50 -10.01 -10.45
CA LEU A 6 -4.36 -8.96 -9.42
C LEU A 6 -3.51 -7.75 -9.86
N ASN A 7 -3.29 -7.58 -11.15
CA ASN A 7 -2.28 -6.67 -11.71
C ASN A 7 -0.85 -6.91 -11.13
N ALA A 8 -0.56 -8.13 -10.65
CA ALA A 8 0.71 -8.51 -10.04
C ALA A 8 1.91 -8.50 -11.03
N ARG A 9 1.63 -8.46 -12.33
CA ARG A 9 2.62 -8.35 -13.39
C ARG A 9 2.41 -7.03 -14.13
N LYS A 10 3.51 -6.38 -14.51
CA LYS A 10 3.48 -5.19 -15.35
C LYS A 10 3.11 -5.59 -16.78
N LEU A 11 1.84 -5.37 -17.12
CA LEU A 11 1.28 -5.58 -18.45
C LEU A 11 1.04 -4.24 -19.14
N ASN A 12 0.93 -4.24 -20.46
CA ASN A 12 0.57 -3.03 -21.19
C ASN A 12 -0.94 -2.74 -21.05
N ALA A 13 -1.37 -1.51 -21.37
CA ALA A 13 -2.76 -1.10 -21.17
C ALA A 13 -3.78 -1.91 -21.98
N THR A 14 -3.39 -2.40 -23.16
CA THR A 14 -4.24 -3.23 -24.02
C THR A 14 -4.50 -4.59 -23.37
N ASP A 15 -3.44 -5.25 -22.91
CA ASP A 15 -3.53 -6.55 -22.24
C ASP A 15 -4.33 -6.45 -20.94
N ILE A 16 -4.13 -5.38 -20.16
CA ILE A 16 -4.91 -5.14 -18.93
C ILE A 16 -6.39 -4.99 -19.25
N ARG A 17 -6.72 -4.25 -20.32
CA ARG A 17 -8.12 -4.07 -20.75
C ARG A 17 -8.76 -5.40 -21.16
N GLU A 18 -8.05 -6.24 -21.90
CA GLU A 18 -8.54 -7.57 -22.27
C GLU A 18 -8.82 -8.44 -21.04
N HIS A 19 -7.88 -8.46 -20.09
CA HIS A 19 -8.07 -9.20 -18.83
C HIS A 19 -9.28 -8.72 -18.04
N LEU A 20 -9.53 -7.41 -17.99
CA LEU A 20 -10.70 -6.87 -17.28
C LEU A 20 -12.03 -7.22 -17.97
N ILE A 21 -12.04 -7.37 -19.29
CA ILE A 21 -13.23 -7.76 -20.06
C ILE A 21 -13.48 -9.27 -19.94
N CYS A 22 -12.43 -10.09 -20.02
CA CYS A 22 -12.54 -11.54 -20.05
C CYS A 22 -12.68 -12.16 -18.65
N ASP A 23 -11.92 -11.66 -17.67
CA ASP A 23 -11.76 -12.28 -16.35
C ASP A 23 -12.48 -11.53 -15.21
N ASP A 24 -13.14 -10.42 -15.54
CA ASP A 24 -13.80 -9.50 -14.60
C ASP A 24 -12.83 -8.72 -13.68
N PHE A 25 -13.37 -7.66 -13.09
CA PHE A 25 -12.70 -6.84 -12.09
C PHE A 25 -13.06 -7.34 -10.69
N ILE A 26 -12.08 -7.35 -9.78
CA ILE A 26 -12.30 -7.74 -8.37
C ILE A 26 -13.21 -6.72 -7.70
N ARG A 27 -14.45 -7.13 -7.43
CA ARG A 27 -15.49 -6.26 -6.86
C ARG A 27 -15.20 -5.78 -5.44
N SER A 28 -14.43 -6.56 -4.68
CA SER A 28 -13.97 -6.18 -3.34
C SER A 28 -12.77 -5.22 -3.36
N TYR A 29 -12.19 -4.93 -4.54
CA TYR A 29 -11.16 -3.91 -4.68
C TYR A 29 -11.82 -2.53 -4.78
N THR A 30 -12.36 -2.09 -3.65
CA THR A 30 -13.03 -0.79 -3.50
C THR A 30 -12.07 0.31 -3.08
N THR A 31 -10.87 -0.06 -2.61
CA THR A 31 -9.90 0.85 -2.00
C THR A 31 -8.59 0.80 -2.78
N TRP A 32 -8.20 1.91 -3.39
CA TRP A 32 -7.05 1.99 -4.28
C TRP A 32 -5.83 2.57 -3.53
N ILE A 33 -5.34 1.83 -2.54
CA ILE A 33 -4.28 2.25 -1.62
C ILE A 33 -2.92 2.55 -2.29
N TRP A 34 -2.68 2.01 -3.49
CA TRP A 34 -1.40 2.16 -4.21
C TRP A 34 -1.42 3.27 -5.28
N HIS A 35 -2.57 3.94 -5.47
CA HIS A 35 -2.77 4.89 -6.56
C HIS A 35 -2.86 6.35 -6.10
N GLY A 36 -2.65 6.62 -4.81
CA GLY A 36 -2.54 7.98 -4.26
C GLY A 36 -3.88 8.73 -4.20
N GLU A 37 -5.00 8.03 -4.33
CA GLU A 37 -6.32 8.61 -4.12
C GLU A 37 -6.65 8.64 -2.62
N LEU A 38 -7.10 9.82 -2.15
CA LEU A 38 -7.51 10.04 -0.77
C LEU A 38 -8.74 9.18 -0.50
N THR A 39 -8.59 8.16 0.33
CA THR A 39 -9.70 7.38 0.86
C THR A 39 -10.50 8.23 1.83
N ASP A 40 -11.65 8.72 1.39
CA ASP A 40 -12.70 9.18 2.29
C ASP A 40 -13.27 7.94 3.00
N PHE A 41 -12.71 7.60 4.16
CA PHE A 41 -13.31 6.58 5.02
C PHE A 41 -14.65 7.12 5.53
N PRO A 42 -15.78 6.45 5.27
CA PRO A 42 -17.03 6.82 5.90
C PRO A 42 -16.89 6.54 7.39
N THR A 43 -17.06 7.57 8.21
CA THR A 43 -17.31 7.41 9.64
C THR A 43 -18.55 6.55 9.80
N VAL A 44 -18.38 5.25 10.07
CA VAL A 44 -19.50 4.36 10.35
C VAL A 44 -19.99 4.68 11.75
N SER A 45 -20.98 5.56 11.84
CA SER A 45 -21.88 5.60 13.00
C SER A 45 -22.70 4.30 13.03
N PRO A 46 -22.79 3.60 14.18
CA PRO A 46 -23.44 2.31 14.25
C PRO A 46 -24.92 2.48 13.96
N THR A 47 -25.39 1.92 12.84
CA THR A 47 -26.82 1.82 12.56
C THR A 47 -27.19 0.35 12.52
N GLU A 48 -28.12 0.02 13.40
CA GLU A 48 -28.68 -1.29 13.67
C GLU A 48 -29.03 -2.06 12.39
N ASN A 49 -28.62 -3.33 12.32
CA ASN A 49 -29.28 -4.32 11.49
C ASN A 49 -29.55 -5.56 12.34
N VAL A 50 -30.81 -5.67 12.75
CA VAL A 50 -31.41 -6.86 13.34
C VAL A 50 -31.52 -7.93 12.26
N TYR A 51 -30.83 -9.06 12.42
CA TYR A 51 -31.37 -10.36 12.04
C TYR A 51 -30.92 -11.45 12.99
N ASP A 52 -31.90 -12.26 13.32
CA ASP A 52 -32.00 -13.32 14.32
C ASP A 52 -31.38 -14.64 13.82
N SER A 53 -30.59 -15.31 14.67
CA SER A 53 -30.66 -16.78 14.93
C SER A 53 -29.42 -17.30 15.69
N THR A 54 -29.59 -17.49 17.00
CA THR A 54 -29.13 -18.59 17.87
C THR A 54 -27.81 -19.33 17.58
N MET A 55 -26.82 -19.22 18.48
CA MET A 55 -26.36 -20.30 19.39
C MET A 55 -25.16 -19.86 20.24
N ASP A 56 -25.26 -20.09 21.55
CA ASP A 56 -24.22 -19.96 22.57
C ASP A 56 -22.95 -20.74 22.22
N MET A 57 -21.79 -20.09 22.31
CA MET A 57 -20.59 -20.63 22.97
C MET A 57 -19.71 -19.45 23.40
N GLU A 58 -19.60 -19.29 24.71
CA GLU A 58 -18.77 -18.33 25.41
C GLU A 58 -17.30 -18.80 25.35
N ASP A 59 -16.51 -18.20 24.48
CA ASP A 59 -15.05 -18.22 24.55
C ASP A 59 -14.58 -16.77 24.50
N GLN A 60 -14.57 -16.11 25.66
CA GLN A 60 -13.88 -14.83 25.84
C GLN A 60 -12.38 -15.11 25.79
N ALA A 61 -11.87 -15.39 24.58
CA ALA A 61 -10.54 -14.95 24.26
C ALA A 61 -10.60 -13.42 24.32
N GLU A 62 -9.91 -12.82 25.27
CA GLU A 62 -9.53 -11.42 25.20
C GLU A 62 -8.81 -11.26 23.86
N GLU A 63 -9.56 -10.90 22.82
CA GLU A 63 -9.03 -10.44 21.55
C GLU A 63 -8.37 -9.13 21.92
N ASP A 64 -7.10 -9.23 22.33
CA ASP A 64 -6.23 -8.08 22.52
C ASP A 64 -6.49 -7.21 21.28
N ASN A 65 -6.98 -5.98 21.49
CA ASN A 65 -7.36 -5.07 20.39
C ASN A 65 -6.09 -4.53 19.68
N LEU A 66 -5.10 -5.40 19.42
CA LEU A 66 -3.92 -5.12 18.62
C LEU A 66 -4.29 -4.66 17.22
N GLU A 67 -5.37 -5.19 16.64
CA GLU A 67 -5.85 -4.78 15.33
C GLU A 67 -6.30 -3.30 15.32
N ASP A 68 -6.94 -2.84 16.41
CA ASP A 68 -7.38 -1.45 16.58
C ASP A 68 -6.19 -0.49 16.81
N MET A 69 -5.19 -0.93 17.60
CA MET A 69 -3.93 -0.18 17.78
C MET A 69 -3.09 -0.09 16.50
N ILE A 70 -3.15 -1.10 15.63
CA ILE A 70 -2.49 -1.08 14.31
C ILE A 70 -3.18 -0.07 13.37
N CYS A 71 -4.51 0.06 13.47
CA CYS A 71 -5.27 1.08 12.75
C CYS A 71 -4.93 2.52 13.18
N ASP A 72 -4.71 2.77 14.47
CA ASP A 72 -4.33 4.09 15.00
C ASP A 72 -2.95 4.57 14.54
N VAL A 73 -2.02 3.63 14.31
CA VAL A 73 -0.69 3.93 13.77
C VAL A 73 -0.77 4.35 12.29
N GLY A 74 -1.84 3.98 11.60
CA GLY A 74 -2.09 4.33 10.21
C GLY A 74 -1.16 3.58 9.24
N VAL A 75 -1.71 3.14 8.10
CA VAL A 75 -0.94 2.51 7.01
C VAL A 75 0.22 3.42 6.55
N GLU A 76 0.05 4.73 6.70
CA GLU A 76 1.09 5.72 6.42
C GLU A 76 2.33 5.56 7.29
N ALA A 77 2.23 5.20 8.57
CA ALA A 77 3.41 5.00 9.41
C ALA A 77 4.22 3.77 8.98
N PHE A 78 3.56 2.70 8.51
CA PHE A 78 4.24 1.53 7.95
C PHE A 78 4.91 1.84 6.61
N ALA A 79 4.23 2.59 5.73
CA ALA A 79 4.82 3.08 4.49
C ALA A 79 6.02 4.00 4.77
N GLN A 80 5.90 4.89 5.75
CA GLN A 80 6.96 5.81 6.18
C GLN A 80 8.16 5.06 6.77
N ALA A 81 7.93 4.01 7.55
CA ALA A 81 8.99 3.15 8.10
C ALA A 81 9.78 2.46 6.98
N HIS A 82 9.09 1.88 5.99
CA HIS A 82 9.72 1.25 4.84
C HIS A 82 10.53 2.25 3.99
N VAL A 83 10.01 3.47 3.81
CA VAL A 83 10.73 4.56 3.13
C VAL A 83 12.01 4.92 3.88
N TYR A 84 11.95 5.04 5.21
CA TYR A 84 13.12 5.36 6.03
C TYR A 84 14.18 4.24 5.98
N GLU A 85 13.77 2.98 6.10
CA GLU A 85 14.66 1.82 6.01
C GLU A 85 15.36 1.75 4.64
N THR A 86 14.60 1.98 3.56
CA THR A 86 15.14 2.04 2.21
C THR A 86 16.13 3.19 2.08
N MET A 87 15.79 4.41 2.53
CA MET A 87 16.68 5.57 2.46
C MET A 87 17.98 5.37 3.26
N SER A 88 17.90 4.71 4.42
CA SER A 88 19.08 4.37 5.24
C SER A 88 20.01 3.41 4.48
N THR A 89 19.45 2.35 3.90
CA THR A 89 20.19 1.39 3.08
C THR A 89 20.84 2.08 1.86
N ASP A 90 20.12 3.01 1.23
CA ASP A 90 20.60 3.77 0.07
C ASP A 90 21.71 4.76 0.41
N ALA A 91 21.72 5.26 1.65
CA ALA A 91 22.74 6.16 2.15
C ALA A 91 24.09 5.44 2.30
N GLU A 92 24.08 4.15 2.64
CA GLU A 92 25.30 3.34 2.81
C GLU A 92 25.74 2.65 1.50
N THR A 93 24.80 2.44 0.57
CA THR A 93 25.09 1.74 -0.69
C THR A 93 25.87 2.64 -1.65
N PRO A 94 27.11 2.29 -2.06
CA PRO A 94 27.84 3.04 -3.08
C PRO A 94 27.14 2.94 -4.44
N LEU A 95 27.20 4.01 -5.23
CA LEU A 95 26.50 4.07 -6.53
C LEU A 95 26.96 2.96 -7.51
N TYR A 96 28.23 2.57 -7.43
CA TYR A 96 28.86 1.45 -8.11
C TYR A 96 30.04 0.95 -7.28
N ALA A 97 30.56 -0.24 -7.58
CA ALA A 97 31.66 -0.85 -6.83
C ALA A 97 32.89 0.09 -6.77
N GLY A 98 33.34 0.41 -5.55
CA GLY A 98 34.48 1.32 -5.32
C GLY A 98 34.14 2.82 -5.34
N SER A 99 32.88 3.21 -5.50
CA SER A 99 32.48 4.61 -5.35
C SER A 99 32.63 5.07 -3.89
N THR A 100 33.46 6.07 -3.66
CA THR A 100 33.65 6.71 -2.33
C THR A 100 32.97 8.07 -2.23
N LYS A 101 32.54 8.63 -3.36
CA LYS A 101 32.00 9.99 -3.46
C LYS A 101 30.47 10.03 -3.57
N PHE A 102 29.88 8.98 -4.13
CA PHE A 102 28.44 8.91 -4.40
C PHE A 102 27.84 7.61 -3.91
N THR A 103 26.75 7.76 -3.18
CA THR A 103 25.86 6.69 -2.73
C THR A 103 24.58 6.70 -3.55
N ARG A 104 23.81 5.62 -3.48
CA ARG A 104 22.52 5.49 -4.19
C ARG A 104 21.60 6.66 -3.85
N LEU A 105 21.48 6.99 -2.57
CA LEU A 105 20.67 8.11 -2.10
C LEU A 105 21.16 9.46 -2.67
N SER A 106 22.48 9.70 -2.65
CA SER A 106 23.05 10.95 -3.16
C SER A 106 22.80 11.16 -4.65
N ALA A 107 22.77 10.07 -5.43
CA ALA A 107 22.49 10.12 -6.85
C ALA A 107 21.02 10.45 -7.12
N VAL A 108 20.10 9.78 -6.41
CA VAL A 108 18.65 10.05 -6.52
C VAL A 108 18.34 11.51 -6.16
N LEU A 109 18.86 12.03 -5.05
CA LEU A 109 18.68 13.42 -4.64
C LEU A 109 19.17 14.41 -5.70
N ARG A 110 20.34 14.16 -6.30
CA ARG A 110 20.88 15.01 -7.36
C ARG A 110 20.01 15.00 -8.61
N LEU A 111 19.51 13.83 -9.01
CA LEU A 111 18.63 13.70 -10.17
C LEU A 111 17.27 14.38 -9.94
N MET A 112 16.71 14.25 -8.74
CA MET A 112 15.48 14.95 -8.38
C MET A 112 15.65 16.47 -8.41
N ASN A 113 16.76 16.97 -7.85
CA ASN A 113 17.06 18.40 -7.89
C ASN A 113 17.24 18.91 -9.32
N LEU A 114 17.95 18.15 -10.16
CA LEU A 114 18.11 18.47 -11.59
C LEU A 114 16.75 18.50 -12.29
N LYS A 115 15.88 17.52 -12.02
CA LYS A 115 14.53 17.49 -12.59
C LYS A 115 13.70 18.69 -12.12
N ALA A 116 13.77 19.06 -10.85
CA ALA A 116 13.04 20.19 -10.29
C ALA A 116 13.54 21.54 -10.84
N SER A 117 14.83 21.67 -11.16
CA SER A 117 15.39 22.89 -11.75
C SER A 117 15.15 23.03 -13.26
N ASN A 118 14.84 21.94 -13.94
CA ASN A 118 14.76 21.87 -15.41
C ASN A 118 13.40 21.41 -15.95
N GLY A 119 12.45 21.09 -15.08
CA GLY A 119 11.10 20.61 -15.40
C GLY A 119 10.07 21.72 -15.51
#